data_AF-A0A1F6ZV19-F1
#
_entry.id   AF-A0A1F6ZV19-F1
#
_cell.length_a   1.000
_cell.length_b   1.000
_cell.length_c   1.000
_cell.angle_alpha   90.00
_cell.angle_beta   90.00
_cell.angle_gamma   90.00
#
_symmetry.space_group_name_H-M   'P 1'
#
loop_
_entity.id
_entity.type
_entity.pdbx_description
1 polymer ?
#
loop_
_entity_poly.entity_id
_entity_poly.type
_entity_poly.pdbx_seq_one_letter_code
_entity_poly.pdbx_strand_id
1 'polypeptide(L)' 'MYWMKPGGSEPKHFHKGIEIEYVLKGSCKTHKRWEFYLRKKNQVHKGVNDSNKEVVFVCLTIPPESKKNTVYV' A
#
# COMPACT_ATOMS: atom_id res chain seq x y z
N MET A 1 -1.76 5.34 -8.72
CA MET A 1 -0.87 4.20 -9.05
C MET A 1 0.43 4.39 -8.30
N TYR A 2 0.88 3.36 -7.60
CA TYR A 2 2.04 3.40 -6.72
C TYR A 2 3.19 2.59 -7.31
N TRP A 3 4.39 3.18 -7.27
CA TRP A 3 5.64 2.60 -7.76
C TRP A 3 6.61 2.47 -6.60
N MET A 4 6.70 1.27 -6.01
CA MET A 4 7.57 1.01 -4.87
C MET A 4 8.91 0.48 -5.39
N LYS A 5 9.95 1.32 -5.34
CA LYS A 5 11.32 0.97 -5.76
C LYS A 5 11.91 -0.17 -4.92
N PRO A 6 12.89 -0.94 -5.43
CA PRO A 6 13.65 -1.90 -4.63
C PRO A 6 14.19 -1.26 -3.35
N GLY A 7 14.01 -1.92 -2.19
CA GLY A 7 14.38 -1.40 -0.88
C GLY A 7 13.48 -0.28 -0.33
N GLY A 8 12.49 0.19 -1.11
CA GLY A 8 11.54 1.20 -0.68
C GLY A 8 10.66 0.70 0.46
N SER A 9 10.37 1.60 1.40
CA SER A 9 9.43 1.32 2.48
C SER A 9 8.55 2.53 2.73
N GLU A 10 7.31 2.24 3.08
CA GLU A 10 6.38 3.22 3.58
C GLU A 10 6.29 3.10 5.11
N PRO A 11 6.32 4.22 5.84
CA PRO A 11 6.15 4.19 7.28
C PRO A 11 4.82 3.54 7.67
N LYS A 12 4.75 3.02 8.90
CA LYS A 12 3.48 2.49 9.42
C LYS A 12 2.44 3.60 9.38
N HIS A 13 1.26 3.27 8.88
CA HIS A 13 0.16 4.23 8.82
C HIS A 13 -1.17 3.51 8.79
N PHE A 14 -2.24 4.28 8.89
CA PHE A 14 -3.60 3.82 8.64
C PHE A 14 -4.40 4.90 7.92
N HIS A 15 -5.45 4.49 7.23
CA HIS A 15 -6.44 5.40 6.68
C HIS A 15 -7.69 5.46 7.56
N LYS A 16 -8.25 6.66 7.78
CA LYS A 16 -9.59 6.89 8.35
C LYS A 16 -10.71 6.54 7.35
N GLY A 17 -10.46 5.55 6.51
CA GLY A 17 -11.29 5.10 5.39
C GLY A 17 -10.94 3.65 5.03
N ILE A 18 -11.56 3.13 3.99
CA ILE A 18 -11.21 1.83 3.43
C ILE A 18 -10.15 2.03 2.35
N GLU A 19 -9.22 1.08 2.23
CA GLU A 19 -8.24 1.05 1.14
C GLU A 19 -8.31 -0.27 0.40
N ILE A 20 -8.24 -0.20 -0.93
CA ILE A 20 -8.21 -1.36 -1.82
C ILE A 20 -6.95 -1.24 -2.68
N GLU A 21 -6.09 -2.25 -2.60
CA GLU A 21 -4.85 -2.33 -3.35
C GLU A 21 -4.92 -3.52 -4.32
N TYR A 22 -4.44 -3.34 -5.56
CA TYR A 22 -4.29 -4.43 -6.53
C TYR A 22 -2.91 -4.39 -7.18
N VAL A 23 -2.16 -5.49 -7.08
CA VAL A 23 -0.76 -5.54 -7.52
C VAL A 23 -0.67 -5.95 -8.99
N LEU A 24 -0.17 -5.02 -9.82
CA LEU A 24 -0.02 -5.18 -11.27
C LEU A 24 1.31 -5.85 -11.66
N LYS A 25 2.39 -5.52 -10.96
CA LYS A 25 3.76 -5.93 -11.30
C LYS A 25 4.60 -6.14 -10.05
N GLY A 26 5.47 -7.14 -10.10
CA GLY A 26 6.39 -7.45 -9.01
C GLY A 26 5.72 -8.12 -7.82
N SER A 27 6.55 -8.64 -6.92
CA SER A 27 6.14 -9.21 -5.64
C SER A 27 7.21 -8.88 -4.61
N CYS A 28 6.79 -8.56 -3.40
CA CYS A 28 7.62 -8.42 -2.21
C CYS A 28 6.97 -9.16 -1.04
N LYS A 29 7.47 -8.95 0.18
CA LYS A 29 6.90 -9.52 1.41
C LYS A 29 5.50 -9.03 1.72
N THR A 30 5.21 -7.76 1.42
CA THR A 30 3.94 -7.11 1.77
C THR A 30 2.90 -7.16 0.66
N HIS A 31 3.33 -7.30 -0.59
CA HIS A 31 2.48 -7.27 -1.79
C HIS A 31 2.88 -8.37 -2.77
N LYS A 32 1.94 -9.18 -3.22
CA LYS A 32 2.14 -10.28 -4.18
C LYS A 32 1.42 -9.96 -5.48
N ARG A 33 2.09 -10.24 -6.60
CA ARG A 33 1.53 -10.01 -7.94
C ARG A 33 0.14 -10.64 -8.08
N TRP A 34 -0.79 -9.88 -8.64
CA TRP A 34 -2.19 -10.27 -8.89
C TRP A 34 -3.06 -10.47 -7.65
N GLU A 35 -2.57 -10.14 -6.46
CA GLU A 35 -3.37 -10.16 -5.24
C GLU A 35 -4.09 -8.83 -5.00
N PHE A 36 -5.22 -8.94 -4.31
CA PHE A 36 -5.97 -7.83 -3.75
C PHE A 36 -5.70 -7.71 -2.26
N TYR A 37 -5.54 -6.47 -1.78
CA TYR A 37 -5.45 -6.16 -0.37
C TYR A 37 -6.58 -5.21 0.00
N LEU A 38 -7.34 -5.58 1.03
CA LEU A 38 -8.38 -4.74 1.60
C LEU A 38 -7.93 -4.32 3.00
N ARG A 39 -7.71 -3.01 3.20
CA ARG A 39 -7.47 -2.45 4.54
C ARG A 39 -8.75 -1.85 5.07
N LYS A 40 -9.16 -2.30 6.25
CA LYS A 40 -10.31 -1.75 6.97
C LYS A 40 -9.97 -0.37 7.55
N LYS A 41 -11.01 0.41 7.86
CA LYS A 41 -10.87 1.70 8.55
C LYS A 41 -10.00 1.57 9.80
N ASN A 42 -9.00 2.44 9.91
CA ASN A 42 -8.01 2.50 10.98
C ASN A 42 -7.11 1.25 11.10
N GLN A 43 -7.07 0.38 10.09
CA GLN A 43 -6.17 -0.76 10.07
C GLN A 43 -4.73 -0.30 9.79
N VAL A 44 -3.87 -0.43 10.79
CA VAL A 44 -2.44 -0.14 10.66
C VAL A 44 -1.79 -1.14 9.72
N HIS A 45 -1.04 -0.62 8.75
CA HIS A 45 -0.25 -1.42 7.83
C HIS A 45 1.03 -0.67 7.42
N LYS A 46 1.85 -1.34 6.61
CA LYS A 46 3.08 -0.78 6.03
C LYS A 46 3.36 -1.45 4.68
N GLY A 47 3.88 -0.67 3.73
CA GLY A 47 4.46 -1.18 2.49
C GLY A 47 5.97 -1.39 2.65
N VAL A 48 6.49 -2.55 2.26
CA VAL A 48 7.94 -2.80 2.16
C VAL A 48 8.22 -3.57 0.89
N ASN A 49 9.08 -3.03 0.03
CA ASN A 49 9.63 -3.74 -1.11
C ASN A 49 11.03 -4.29 -0.79
N ASP A 50 11.07 -5.50 -0.28
CA ASP A 50 12.30 -6.27 -0.02
C ASP A 50 12.81 -7.06 -1.24
N SER A 51 12.20 -6.86 -2.42
CA SER A 51 12.66 -7.49 -3.65
C SER A 51 13.74 -6.64 -4.34
N ASN A 52 14.46 -7.26 -5.28
CA ASN A 52 15.40 -6.57 -6.17
C ASN A 52 14.74 -5.93 -7.40
N LYS A 53 13.40 -5.93 -7.47
CA LYS A 53 12.62 -5.39 -8.58
C LYS A 53 11.59 -4.40 -8.06
N GLU A 54 11.11 -3.57 -8.95
CA GLU A 54 10.01 -2.66 -8.66
C GLU A 54 8.69 -3.42 -8.45
N VAL A 55 7.89 -2.95 -7.49
CA VAL A 55 6.52 -3.42 -7.26
C VAL A 55 5.55 -2.29 -7.59
N VAL A 56 4.49 -2.61 -8.33
CA VAL A 56 3.52 -1.65 -8.85
C VAL A 56 2.13 -2.11 -8.50
N PHE A 57 1.36 -1.21 -7.93
CA PHE A 57 -0.02 -1.49 -7.55
C PHE A 57 -0.91 -0.26 -7.74
N VAL A 58 -2.20 -0.53 -7.97
CA VAL A 58 -3.25 0.48 -7.88
C VAL A 58 -3.70 0.52 -6.43
N CYS A 59 -3.79 1.71 -5.85
CA CYS A 59 -4.39 1.93 -4.53
C CYS A 59 -5.57 2.88 -4.70
N LEU A 60 -6.70 2.51 -4.10
CA LEU A 60 -7.92 3.29 -3.99
C LEU A 60 -8.30 3.42 -2.53
N THR A 61 -8.24 4.64 -1.99
CA THR A 61 -8.74 4.97 -0.66
C THR A 61 -10.12 5.59 -0.75
N ILE A 62 -11.04 5.21 0.14
CA ILE A 62 -12.39 5.76 0.25
C ILE A 62 -12.61 6.24 1.69
N PRO A 63 -12.67 7.57 1.95
CA PRO A 63 -12.54 8.67 0.98
C PRO A 63 -11.12 8.78 0.39
N PRO A 64 -10.93 9.52 -0.72
CA PRO A 64 -9.64 9.67 -1.38
C PRO A 64 -8.54 10.09 -0.41
N GLU A 65 -7.33 9.56 -0.63
CA GLU A 65 -6.18 9.82 0.22
C GLU A 65 -5.88 11.32 0.39
N SER A 66 -5.60 11.73 1.62
CA SER A 66 -5.33 13.11 2.01
C SER A 66 -4.66 13.17 3.40
N LYS A 67 -4.08 14.34 3.74
CA LYS A 67 -3.55 14.57 5.10
C LYS A 67 -4.61 14.46 6.21
N LYS A 68 -5.91 14.48 5.87
CA LYS A 68 -7.01 14.36 6.84
C LYS A 68 -7.36 12.91 7.14
N ASN A 69 -7.13 11.98 6.20
CA ASN A 69 -7.47 10.58 6.34
C ASN A 69 -6.27 9.65 6.47
N THR A 70 -5.07 10.00 6.02
CA THR A 70 -3.85 9.19 6.24
C THR A 70 -3.15 9.65 7.52
N VAL A 71 -2.88 8.71 8.42
CA VAL A 71 -2.20 8.98 9.70
C VAL A 71 -1.02 8.04 9.85
N TYR A 72 0.18 8.63 9.92
CA TYR A 72 1.43 7.91 10.15
C TYR A 72 1.64 7.65 11.65
N VAL A 73 2.29 6.52 11.97
CA VAL A 73 2.56 6.00 13.33
C VAL A 73 4.05 5.89 13.57
#